data_AF-A0A2E7VVR8-F1
#
_entry.id   AF-A0A2E7VVR8-F1
#
_cell.length_a   1.000
_cell.length_b   1.000
_cell.length_c   1.000
_cell.angle_alpha   90.00
_cell.angle_beta   90.00
_cell.angle_gamma   90.00
#
_symmetry.space_group_name_H-M   'P 1'
#
loop_
_entity.id
_entity.type
_entity.pdbx_description
1 polymer ?
#
loop_
_entity_poly.entity_id
_entity_poly.type
_entity_poly.pdbx_seq_one_letter_code
_entity_poly.pdbx_strand_id
1 'polypeptide(L)'
;MLIVNLDSFYAFEFQKNNTSTKTGISPDDLNKIVDNIQEFFNEESNDKILMKTYINGVNKQLFNEKEIIHMIDVKILLKNLQLTTVLMWFYIALCTLVYYVLNNKNKIYNFRNFIKSYIKFSFTITGIILVALLIGFRWIFYLFHIISFDNDLWILDPRKDYLI
;
A
#
# COMPACT_ATOMS: atom_id res chain seq x y z
N MET A 1 -2.62 -4.61 6.89
CA MET A 1 -2.51 -3.75 5.69
C MET A 1 -3.83 -3.02 5.49
N LEU A 2 -4.01 -1.85 6.11
CA LEU A 2 -5.34 -1.26 6.35
C LEU A 2 -5.96 -0.59 5.11
N ILE A 3 -5.14 -0.21 4.12
CA ILE A 3 -5.61 0.53 2.93
C ILE A 3 -6.11 -0.39 1.82
N VAL A 4 -5.50 -1.57 1.64
CA VAL A 4 -5.88 -2.50 0.55
C VAL A 4 -7.18 -3.23 0.84
N ASN A 5 -7.60 -3.32 2.10
CA ASN A 5 -8.82 -4.04 2.49
C ASN A 5 -10.05 -3.11 2.60
N LEU A 6 -10.15 -2.08 1.75
CA LEU A 6 -11.24 -1.08 1.77
C LEU A 6 -12.17 -1.23 0.56
N ASP A 7 -13.13 -2.14 0.62
CA ASP A 7 -14.03 -2.43 -0.51
C ASP A 7 -14.80 -1.20 -1.00
N SER A 8 -15.23 -0.34 -0.07
CA SER A 8 -15.96 0.89 -0.39
C SER A 8 -15.14 1.86 -1.24
N PHE A 9 -13.82 1.88 -1.06
CA PHE A 9 -12.91 2.68 -1.87
C PHE A 9 -12.85 2.15 -3.30
N TYR A 10 -12.69 0.84 -3.49
CA TYR A 10 -12.66 0.22 -4.82
C TYR A 10 -13.98 0.40 -5.57
N ALA A 11 -15.11 0.16 -4.90
CA ALA A 11 -16.43 0.37 -5.50
C ALA A 11 -16.62 1.82 -5.97
N PHE A 12 -16.21 2.78 -5.14
CA PHE A 12 -16.26 4.21 -5.48
C PHE A 12 -15.37 4.54 -6.68
N GLU A 13 -14.12 4.09 -6.71
CA GLU A 13 -13.20 4.38 -7.81
C GLU A 13 -13.60 3.67 -9.12
N PHE A 14 -14.14 2.45 -9.06
CA PHE A 14 -14.66 1.77 -10.25
C PHE A 14 -15.83 2.53 -10.88
N GLN A 15 -16.75 3.04 -10.06
CA GLN A 15 -17.87 3.85 -10.53
C GLN A 15 -17.38 5.17 -11.11
N LYS A 16 -16.55 5.91 -10.36
CA LYS A 16 -15.99 7.20 -10.76
C LYS A 16 -15.24 7.12 -12.09
N ASN A 17 -14.50 6.04 -12.32
CA ASN A 17 -13.68 5.87 -13.52
C ASN A 17 -14.39 5.15 -14.68
N ASN A 18 -15.65 4.71 -14.50
CA ASN A 18 -16.39 3.86 -15.45
C ASN A 18 -15.57 2.61 -15.84
N THR A 19 -14.92 1.99 -14.87
CA THR A 19 -13.94 0.91 -15.10
C THR A 19 -14.55 -0.24 -15.88
N SER A 20 -15.76 -0.69 -15.52
CA SER A 20 -16.46 -1.78 -16.20
C SER A 20 -16.60 -1.53 -17.71
N THR A 21 -17.01 -0.32 -18.10
CA THR A 21 -17.16 0.05 -19.52
C THR A 21 -15.83 0.15 -20.25
N LYS A 22 -14.78 0.66 -19.59
CA LYS A 22 -13.45 0.83 -20.20
C LYS A 22 -12.72 -0.50 -20.38
N THR A 23 -12.85 -1.41 -19.41
CA THR A 23 -12.11 -2.67 -19.39
C THR A 23 -12.88 -3.83 -20.01
N GLY A 24 -14.21 -3.71 -20.12
CA GLY A 24 -15.08 -4.80 -20.56
C GLY A 24 -15.31 -5.88 -19.51
N ILE A 25 -15.00 -5.58 -18.24
CA ILE A 25 -15.17 -6.48 -17.09
C ILE A 25 -16.49 -6.14 -16.39
N SER A 26 -17.28 -7.15 -16.03
CA SER A 26 -18.54 -6.91 -15.31
C SER A 26 -18.31 -6.34 -13.91
N PRO A 27 -19.25 -5.58 -13.33
CA PRO A 27 -19.12 -5.08 -11.95
C PRO A 27 -18.91 -6.21 -10.92
N ASP A 28 -19.59 -7.34 -11.10
CA ASP A 28 -19.44 -8.49 -10.20
C ASP A 28 -18.04 -9.10 -10.30
N ASP A 29 -17.47 -9.17 -11.51
CA ASP A 29 -16.11 -9.67 -11.70
C ASP A 29 -15.06 -8.67 -11.22
N LEU A 30 -15.31 -7.35 -11.28
CA LEU A 30 -14.45 -6.34 -10.67
C LEU A 30 -14.35 -6.53 -9.16
N ASN A 31 -15.45 -6.83 -8.47
CA ASN A 31 -15.44 -7.12 -7.04
C ASN A 31 -14.62 -8.38 -6.73
N LYS A 32 -14.80 -9.47 -7.50
CA LYS A 32 -13.97 -10.69 -7.33
C LYS A 32 -12.48 -10.44 -7.57
N ILE A 33 -12.14 -9.54 -8.50
CA ILE A 33 -10.75 -9.14 -8.74
C ILE A 33 -10.17 -8.46 -7.50
N VAL A 34 -10.94 -7.55 -6.88
CA VAL A 34 -10.54 -6.90 -5.63
C VAL A 34 -10.33 -7.92 -4.52
N ASP A 35 -11.27 -8.85 -4.31
CA ASP A 35 -11.16 -9.90 -3.30
C ASP A 35 -9.87 -10.71 -3.49
N ASN A 36 -9.58 -11.14 -4.73
CA ASN A 36 -8.36 -11.88 -5.03
C ASN A 36 -7.09 -11.04 -4.81
N ILE A 37 -7.10 -9.74 -5.14
CA ILE A 37 -5.94 -8.85 -4.87
C ILE A 37 -5.73 -8.70 -3.36
N GLN A 38 -6.81 -8.55 -2.59
CA GLN A 38 -6.73 -8.45 -1.14
C GLN A 38 -6.17 -9.74 -0.52
N GLU A 39 -6.71 -10.89 -0.93
CA GLU A 39 -6.21 -12.21 -0.50
C GLU A 39 -4.74 -12.39 -0.90
N PHE A 40 -4.35 -12.01 -2.12
CA PHE A 40 -2.97 -12.07 -2.59
C PHE A 40 -2.00 -11.36 -1.62
N PHE A 41 -2.35 -10.19 -1.10
CA PHE A 41 -1.49 -9.47 -0.16
C PHE A 41 -1.51 -10.04 1.26
N ASN A 42 -2.61 -10.68 1.67
CA ASN A 42 -2.77 -11.23 3.01
C ASN A 42 -2.22 -12.66 3.15
N GLU A 43 -2.11 -13.41 2.05
CA GLU A 43 -1.62 -14.79 2.04
C GLU A 43 -0.10 -14.90 1.77
N GLU A 44 0.48 -16.06 2.09
CA GLU A 44 1.86 -16.38 1.70
C GLU A 44 1.97 -16.72 0.22
N SER A 45 1.02 -17.50 -0.31
CA SER A 45 0.99 -17.91 -1.72
C SER A 45 0.80 -16.73 -2.68
N ASN A 46 1.29 -16.88 -3.90
CA ASN A 46 1.08 -15.94 -5.00
C ASN A 46 -0.04 -16.38 -5.96
N ASP A 47 -0.70 -17.52 -5.72
CA ASP A 47 -1.66 -18.09 -6.66
C ASP A 47 -2.82 -17.14 -7.01
N LYS A 48 -3.23 -16.31 -6.06
CA LYS A 48 -4.33 -15.35 -6.25
C LYS A 48 -4.05 -14.32 -7.33
N ILE A 49 -2.79 -13.96 -7.61
CA ILE A 49 -2.46 -13.01 -8.69
C ILE A 49 -2.60 -13.63 -10.09
N LEU A 50 -2.61 -14.97 -10.20
CA LEU A 50 -2.77 -15.71 -11.46
C LEU A 50 -4.25 -15.82 -11.90
N MET A 51 -5.09 -14.91 -11.44
CA MET A 51 -6.54 -14.95 -11.65
C MET A 51 -6.93 -14.81 -13.12
N LYS A 52 -8.04 -15.45 -13.47
CA LYS A 52 -8.72 -15.31 -14.75
C LYS A 52 -10.05 -14.62 -14.55
N THR A 53 -10.44 -13.81 -15.52
CA THR A 53 -11.71 -13.08 -15.52
C THR A 53 -12.27 -12.96 -16.93
N TYR A 54 -13.55 -12.62 -17.03
CA TYR A 54 -14.20 -12.38 -18.31
C TYR A 54 -13.98 -10.94 -18.74
N ILE A 55 -13.34 -10.76 -19.89
CA ILE A 55 -13.10 -9.46 -20.52
C ILE A 55 -13.82 -9.49 -21.87
N ASN A 56 -14.84 -8.64 -22.03
CA ASN A 56 -15.73 -8.65 -23.20
C ASN A 56 -16.30 -10.06 -23.50
N GLY A 57 -16.66 -10.80 -22.46
CA GLY A 57 -17.20 -12.16 -22.57
C GLY A 57 -16.18 -13.28 -22.82
N VAL A 58 -14.88 -12.95 -22.95
CA VAL A 58 -13.82 -13.95 -23.13
C VAL A 58 -13.10 -14.19 -21.80
N ASN A 59 -13.06 -15.44 -21.35
CA ASN A 59 -12.30 -15.83 -20.15
C ASN A 59 -10.81 -15.87 -20.47
N LYS A 60 -10.03 -14.98 -19.85
CA LYS A 60 -8.58 -14.91 -20.01
C LYS A 60 -7.90 -14.50 -18.71
N GLN A 61 -6.60 -14.71 -18.64
CA GLN A 61 -5.79 -14.24 -17.53
C GLN A 61 -5.82 -12.70 -17.49
N LEU A 62 -6.03 -12.13 -16.30
CA LEU A 62 -6.15 -10.68 -16.14
C LEU A 62 -4.81 -9.99 -16.35
N PHE A 63 -3.80 -10.45 -15.59
CA PHE A 63 -2.47 -9.86 -15.58
C PHE A 63 -1.50 -10.66 -16.46
N ASN A 64 -0.67 -9.93 -17.21
CA ASN A 64 0.43 -10.54 -17.94
C ASN A 64 1.63 -10.87 -17.01
N GLU A 65 2.65 -11.55 -17.54
CA GLU A 65 3.81 -11.97 -16.76
C GLU A 65 4.54 -10.80 -16.08
N LYS A 66 4.66 -9.67 -16.79
CA LYS A 66 5.32 -8.46 -16.27
C LYS A 66 4.55 -7.87 -15.09
N GLU A 67 3.23 -7.75 -15.22
CA GLU A 67 2.34 -7.26 -14.17
C GLU A 67 2.38 -8.16 -12.93
N ILE A 68 2.42 -9.48 -13.13
CA ILE A 68 2.50 -10.47 -12.05
C ILE A 68 3.81 -10.33 -11.27
N ILE A 69 4.95 -10.25 -11.96
CA ILE A 69 6.25 -10.11 -11.31
C ILE A 69 6.30 -8.79 -10.53
N HIS A 70 5.82 -7.69 -11.12
CA HIS A 70 5.75 -6.41 -10.43
C HIS A 70 4.89 -6.46 -9.15
N MET A 71 3.72 -7.12 -9.20
CA MET A 71 2.86 -7.29 -8.01
C MET A 71 3.52 -8.14 -6.92
N ILE A 72 4.33 -9.14 -7.30
CA ILE A 72 5.12 -9.92 -6.34
C ILE A 72 6.19 -9.04 -5.68
N ASP A 73 6.88 -8.19 -6.44
CA ASP A 73 7.85 -7.22 -5.89
C ASP A 73 7.16 -6.27 -4.89
N VAL A 74 5.97 -5.75 -5.24
CA VAL A 74 5.16 -4.90 -4.35
C VAL A 74 4.77 -5.65 -3.06
N LYS A 75 4.36 -6.92 -3.17
CA LYS A 75 4.03 -7.74 -1.99
C LYS A 75 5.22 -7.93 -1.06
N ILE A 76 6.41 -8.20 -1.61
CA ILE A 76 7.64 -8.34 -0.83
C ILE A 76 7.99 -7.01 -0.15
N LEU A 77 7.92 -5.90 -0.88
CA LEU A 77 8.16 -4.56 -0.34
C LEU A 77 7.25 -4.25 0.85
N LEU A 78 5.94 -4.54 0.72
CA LEU A 78 4.97 -4.31 1.80
C LEU A 78 5.21 -5.20 3.01
N LYS A 79 5.58 -6.48 2.81
CA LYS A 79 5.97 -7.38 3.92
C LYS A 79 7.20 -6.87 4.65
N ASN A 80 8.22 -6.42 3.92
CA ASN A 80 9.44 -5.86 4.50
C ASN A 80 9.17 -4.56 5.27
N LEU A 81 8.30 -3.69 4.74
CA LEU A 81 7.85 -2.48 5.42
C LEU A 81 7.10 -2.78 6.71
N GLN A 82 6.20 -3.79 6.69
CA GLN A 82 5.47 -4.22 7.88
C GLN A 82 6.44 -4.75 8.96
N LEU A 83 7.38 -5.62 8.58
CA LEU A 83 8.39 -6.14 9.51
C LEU A 83 9.24 -5.01 10.09
N THR A 84 9.75 -4.11 9.24
CA THR A 84 10.55 -2.95 9.67
C THR A 84 9.77 -2.05 10.61
N THR A 85 8.48 -1.84 10.35
CA THR A 85 7.59 -1.05 11.21
C THR A 85 7.46 -1.69 12.59
N VAL A 86 7.23 -3.01 12.65
CA VAL A 86 7.16 -3.76 13.92
C VAL A 86 8.47 -3.66 14.69
N LEU A 87 9.61 -3.84 14.02
CA LEU A 87 10.94 -3.73 14.64
C LEU A 87 11.22 -2.31 15.16
N MET A 88 10.83 -1.27 14.42
CA MET A 88 10.95 0.11 14.85
C MET A 88 10.08 0.40 16.09
N TRP A 89 8.84 -0.07 16.12
CA TRP A 89 7.98 0.07 17.29
C TRP A 89 8.55 -0.66 18.51
N PHE A 90 9.07 -1.87 18.30
CA PHE A 90 9.75 -2.62 19.36
C PHE A 90 10.98 -1.87 19.89
N TYR A 91 11.82 -1.34 19.00
CA TYR A 91 12.99 -0.52 19.37
C TYR A 91 12.59 0.73 20.16
N ILE A 92 11.59 1.48 19.68
CA ILE A 92 11.07 2.66 20.39
C ILE A 92 10.59 2.24 21.78
N ALA A 93 9.77 1.20 21.89
CA ALA A 93 9.26 0.71 23.18
C ALA A 93 10.39 0.34 24.14
N LEU A 94 11.43 -0.34 23.66
CA LEU A 94 12.62 -0.69 24.45
C LEU A 94 13.37 0.56 24.93
N CYS A 95 13.65 1.52 24.04
CA CYS A 95 14.28 2.79 24.41
C CYS A 95 13.46 3.55 25.45
N THR A 96 12.13 3.58 25.29
CA THR A 96 11.23 4.25 26.22
C THR A 96 11.25 3.57 27.59
N LEU A 97 11.27 2.23 27.62
CA LEU A 97 11.37 1.43 28.85
C LEU A 97 12.70 1.67 29.57
N VAL A 98 13.82 1.61 28.86
CA VAL A 98 15.16 1.88 29.42
C VAL A 98 15.22 3.29 30.01
N TYR A 99 14.74 4.30 29.28
CA TYR A 99 14.67 5.67 29.78
C TYR A 99 13.84 5.78 31.07
N TYR A 100 12.71 5.09 31.14
CA TYR A 100 11.82 5.09 32.31
C TYR A 100 12.45 4.42 33.54
N VAL A 101 13.19 3.32 33.34
CA VAL A 101 13.86 2.58 34.41
C VAL A 101 15.05 3.36 34.97
N LEU A 102 15.84 4.01 34.10
CA LEU A 102 17.06 4.73 34.50
C LEU A 102 16.78 6.10 35.15
N ASN A 103 15.67 6.76 34.84
CA ASN A 103 15.42 8.13 35.30
C ASN A 103 14.43 8.19 36.48
N ASN A 104 14.93 8.50 37.69
CA ASN A 104 14.20 8.30 38.94
C ASN A 104 13.41 9.54 39.47
N LYS A 105 13.44 10.69 38.79
CA LYS A 105 12.77 11.92 39.25
C LYS A 105 11.87 12.53 38.17
N ASN A 106 10.63 12.89 38.54
CA ASN A 106 9.59 13.55 37.73
C ASN A 106 9.17 12.81 36.43
N LYS A 107 8.82 11.53 36.55
CA LYS A 107 8.50 10.59 35.45
C LYS A 107 7.31 11.00 34.57
N ILE A 108 6.27 11.64 35.12
CA ILE A 108 4.98 11.81 34.41
C ILE A 108 4.95 13.10 33.57
N TYR A 109 5.51 14.21 34.06
CA TYR A 109 5.43 15.51 33.38
C TYR A 109 6.27 15.54 32.08
N ASN A 110 7.49 14.98 32.13
CA ASN A 110 8.38 14.92 30.96
C ASN A 110 7.84 13.96 29.89
N PHE A 111 7.23 12.84 30.29
CA PHE A 111 6.64 11.88 29.35
C PHE A 111 5.42 12.46 28.62
N ARG A 112 4.55 13.20 29.31
CA ARG A 112 3.41 13.88 28.68
C ARG A 112 3.83 14.92 27.64
N ASN A 113 4.87 15.70 27.95
CA ASN A 113 5.39 16.69 26.99
C ASN A 113 6.08 16.02 25.79
N PHE A 114 6.79 14.92 26.03
CA PHE A 114 7.37 14.10 24.96
C PHE A 114 6.28 13.57 24.01
N ILE A 115 5.22 12.95 24.54
CA ILE A 115 4.09 12.46 23.73
C ILE A 115 3.45 13.60 22.94
N LYS A 116 3.19 14.74 23.57
CA LYS A 116 2.61 15.91 22.88
C LYS A 116 3.49 16.41 21.75
N SER A 117 4.80 16.48 21.97
CA SER A 117 5.78 16.87 20.94
C SER A 117 5.82 15.86 19.81
N TYR A 118 5.85 14.56 20.12
CA TYR A 118 5.82 13.48 19.15
C TYR A 118 4.55 13.51 18.29
N ILE A 119 3.38 13.64 18.92
CA ILE A 119 2.09 13.74 18.21
C ILE A 119 2.11 14.95 17.28
N LYS A 120 2.51 16.12 17.78
CA LYS A 120 2.59 17.35 16.97
C LYS A 120 3.53 17.17 15.77
N PHE A 121 4.71 16.60 16.00
CA PHE A 121 5.68 16.31 14.95
C PHE A 121 5.12 15.33 13.91
N SER A 122 4.54 14.22 14.36
CA SER A 122 3.94 13.21 13.49
C SER A 122 2.82 13.77 12.61
N PHE A 123 1.91 14.56 13.17
CA PHE A 123 0.87 15.25 12.39
C PHE A 123 1.45 16.26 11.41
N THR A 124 2.49 17.00 11.81
CA THR A 124 3.15 17.98 10.94
C THR A 124 3.78 17.29 9.73
N ILE A 125 4.56 16.23 9.95
CA ILE A 125 5.20 15.46 8.89
C ILE A 125 4.15 14.80 7.99
N THR A 126 3.13 14.17 8.57
CA THR A 126 2.04 13.55 7.81
C THR A 126 1.33 14.59 6.94
N GLY A 127 1.03 15.77 7.48
CA GLY A 127 0.42 16.87 6.73
C GLY A 127 1.29 17.34 5.56
N ILE A 128 2.60 17.48 5.77
CA ILE A 128 3.55 17.84 4.70
C ILE A 128 3.56 16.79 3.59
N ILE A 129 3.62 15.51 3.96
CA ILE A 129 3.61 14.40 2.98
C ILE A 129 2.31 14.39 2.18
N LEU A 130 1.16 14.58 2.83
CA LEU A 130 -0.13 14.64 2.16
C LEU A 130 -0.20 15.80 1.16
N VAL A 131 0.24 17.00 1.57
CA VAL A 131 0.29 18.18 0.67
C VAL A 131 1.24 17.92 -0.50
N ALA A 132 2.40 17.31 -0.26
CA ALA A 132 3.34 16.95 -1.31
C ALA A 132 2.73 15.96 -2.30
N LEU A 133 2.00 14.94 -1.83
CA LEU A 133 1.29 13.97 -2.67
C LEU A 133 0.21 14.65 -3.51
N LEU A 134 -0.53 15.62 -2.97
CA LEU A 134 -1.57 16.35 -3.72
C LEU A 134 -0.99 17.20 -4.87
N ILE A 135 0.15 17.85 -4.65
CA ILE A 135 0.74 18.78 -5.63
C ILE A 135 1.65 18.04 -6.61
N GLY A 136 2.34 16.99 -6.15
CA GLY A 136 3.47 16.38 -6.83
C GLY A 136 3.35 14.88 -7.05
N PHE A 137 2.13 14.31 -7.04
CA PHE A 137 1.90 12.86 -7.10
C PHE A 137 2.77 12.16 -8.16
N ARG A 138 2.78 12.66 -9.40
CA ARG A 138 3.50 12.02 -10.52
C ARG A 138 5.00 11.90 -10.29
N TRP A 139 5.61 12.95 -9.74
CA TRP A 139 7.05 12.95 -9.46
C TRP A 139 7.39 12.08 -8.25
N ILE A 140 6.57 12.14 -7.20
CA ILE A 140 6.73 11.31 -6.00
C ILE A 140 6.54 9.83 -6.34
N PHE A 141 5.53 9.50 -7.15
CA PHE A 141 5.29 8.15 -7.66
C PHE A 141 6.51 7.63 -8.42
N TYR A 142 7.05 8.42 -9.34
CA TYR A 142 8.23 8.04 -10.12
C TYR A 142 9.46 7.82 -9.23
N LEU A 143 9.75 8.77 -8.32
CA LEU A 143 10.88 8.67 -7.40
C LEU A 143 10.75 7.47 -6.46
N PHE A 144 9.54 7.22 -5.95
CA PHE A 144 9.26 6.04 -5.12
C PHE A 144 9.62 4.75 -5.86
N HIS A 145 9.23 4.61 -7.13
CA HIS A 145 9.51 3.39 -7.89
C HIS A 145 11.01 3.20 -8.16
N ILE A 146 11.74 4.27 -8.49
CA ILE A 146 13.20 4.21 -8.67
C ILE A 146 13.92 3.78 -7.40
N ILE A 147 13.46 4.26 -6.23
CA ILE A 147 14.07 3.91 -4.95
C ILE A 147 13.68 2.49 -4.51
N SER A 148 12.46 2.06 -4.84
CA SER A 148 11.89 0.80 -4.32
C SER A 148 12.22 -0.42 -5.17
N PHE A 149 12.48 -0.24 -6.47
CA PHE A 149 12.69 -1.31 -7.43
C PHE A 149 13.95 -1.08 -8.25
N ASP A 150 14.69 -2.16 -8.51
CA ASP A 150 15.92 -2.17 -9.31
C ASP A 150 15.68 -2.54 -10.79
N ASN A 151 14.41 -2.55 -11.21
CA ASN A 151 13.96 -3.00 -12.52
C ASN A 151 12.87 -2.08 -13.10
N ASP A 152 12.54 -2.25 -14.38
CA ASP A 152 11.56 -1.43 -15.11
C ASP A 152 10.15 -2.08 -15.20
N LEU A 153 9.87 -3.12 -14.42
CA LEU A 153 8.61 -3.87 -14.52
C LEU A 153 7.38 -3.06 -14.11
N TRP A 154 7.59 -2.02 -13.29
CA TRP A 154 6.56 -1.07 -12.86
C TRP A 154 6.15 -0.05 -13.95
N ILE A 155 6.89 0.05 -15.05
CA ILE A 155 6.55 0.98 -16.15
C ILE A 155 5.51 0.32 -17.05
N LEU A 156 4.22 0.57 -16.80
CA LEU A 156 3.10 -0.08 -17.50
C LEU A 156 2.54 0.76 -18.66
N ASP A 157 1.96 0.10 -19.66
CA ASP A 157 1.25 0.70 -20.81
C ASP A 157 -0.28 0.67 -20.58
N PRO A 158 -0.94 1.83 -20.38
CA PRO A 158 -2.40 1.91 -20.16
C PRO A 158 -3.27 1.33 -21.28
N ARG A 159 -2.70 1.02 -22.44
CA ARG A 159 -3.43 0.42 -23.56
C ARG A 159 -3.49 -1.11 -23.47
N LYS A 160 -2.66 -1.72 -22.63
CA LYS A 160 -2.46 -3.18 -22.59
C LYS A 160 -2.50 -3.76 -21.18
N ASP A 161 -2.02 -3.00 -20.21
CA ASP A 161 -1.88 -3.41 -18.81
C ASP A 161 -3.11 -2.96 -18.01
N TYR A 162 -3.54 -3.80 -17.07
CA TYR A 162 -4.72 -3.59 -16.22
C TYR A 162 -4.38 -3.07 -14.82
N LEU A 163 -3.10 -3.05 -14.42
CA LEU A 163 -2.62 -2.54 -13.12
C LEU A 163 -2.52 -1.00 -13.01
N ILE A 164 -2.93 -0.23 -14.03
CA ILE A 164 -2.71 1.24 -14.11
C ILE A 164 -3.99 2.08 -14.12
#